data_AF-A0A847JHA9-F1
#
_entry.id   AF-A0A847JHA9-F1
#
_cell.length_a   1.000
_cell.length_b   1.000
_cell.length_c   1.000
_cell.angle_alpha   90.00
_cell.angle_beta   90.00
_cell.angle_gamma   90.00
#
_symmetry.space_group_name_H-M   'P 1'
#
loop_
_entity.id
_entity.type
_entity.pdbx_description
1 polymer ?
#
loop_
_entity_poly.entity_id
_entity_poly.type
_entity_poly.pdbx_seq_one_letter_code
_entity_poly.pdbx_strand_id
1 'polypeptide(L)'
;MFVDACAIIALLSDEPEAERVSQAIAGASKRITSPVAVLEAVLGLARPDKFGLSVEALEPLVMEFLDERGIEIRDLPPAKRATTLALAAAHRWRSGRHGLNLGDCLHYACAKYYRVPILATADEFRQTDLETVP
;
A
#
# COMPACT_ATOMS: atom_id res chain seq x y z
N MET A 1 -2.17 -6.77 -8.69
CA MET A 1 -2.30 -6.47 -7.26
C MET A 1 -2.12 -4.98 -7.02
N PHE A 2 -2.73 -4.45 -5.97
CA PHE A 2 -2.38 -3.17 -5.36
C PHE A 2 -1.29 -3.43 -4.30
N VAL A 3 -0.14 -2.78 -4.43
CA VAL A 3 0.96 -2.86 -3.47
C VAL A 3 0.77 -1.75 -2.44
N ASP A 4 0.51 -2.16 -1.20
CA ASP A 4 0.25 -1.25 -0.09
C ASP A 4 1.54 -0.60 0.44
N ALA A 5 1.39 0.53 1.14
CA ALA A 5 2.51 1.25 1.74
C ALA A 5 3.30 0.37 2.72
N CYS A 6 2.63 -0.44 3.54
CA CYS A 6 3.31 -1.33 4.49
C CYS A 6 4.14 -2.41 3.80
N ALA A 7 3.73 -2.91 2.63
CA ALA A 7 4.51 -3.85 1.84
C ALA A 7 5.77 -3.18 1.24
N ILE A 8 5.65 -1.94 0.75
CA ILE A 8 6.80 -1.17 0.27
C ILE A 8 7.81 -0.94 1.40
N ILE A 9 7.34 -0.48 2.57
CA ILE A 9 8.18 -0.25 3.76
C ILE A 9 8.87 -1.53 4.19
N ALA A 10 8.13 -2.64 4.28
CA ALA A 10 8.66 -3.91 4.72
C ALA A 10 9.79 -4.41 3.83
N LEU A 11 9.61 -4.32 2.51
CA LEU A 11 10.61 -4.78 1.56
C LEU A 11 11.86 -3.87 1.54
N LEU A 12 11.69 -2.55 1.59
CA LEU A 12 12.82 -1.61 1.60
C LEU A 12 13.58 -1.60 2.94
N SER A 13 12.92 -1.88 4.05
CA SER A 13 13.52 -1.87 5.39
C SER A 13 13.94 -3.26 5.89
N ASP A 14 13.95 -4.27 5.02
CA ASP A 14 14.26 -5.66 5.36
C ASP A 14 13.50 -6.16 6.60
N GLU A 15 12.21 -5.84 6.67
CA GLU A 15 11.32 -6.36 7.71
C GLU A 15 11.11 -7.88 7.55
N PRO A 16 10.65 -8.61 8.59
CA PRO A 16 10.44 -10.06 8.51
C PRO A 16 9.60 -10.53 7.30
N GLU A 17 8.70 -9.69 6.81
CA GLU A 17 7.83 -9.99 5.66
C GLU A 17 8.45 -9.67 4.30
N ALA A 18 9.67 -9.13 4.24
CA ALA A 18 10.33 -8.68 3.02
C ALA A 18 10.40 -9.78 1.96
N GLU A 19 10.85 -10.98 2.33
CA GLU A 19 10.97 -12.09 1.38
C GLU A 19 9.60 -12.49 0.78
N ARG A 20 8.58 -12.60 1.63
CA ARG A 20 7.21 -12.92 1.21
C ARG A 20 6.65 -11.87 0.26
N VAL A 21 6.83 -10.59 0.59
CA VAL A 21 6.42 -9.46 -0.26
C VAL A 21 7.17 -9.48 -1.59
N SER A 22 8.48 -9.73 -1.57
CA SER A 22 9.32 -9.79 -2.77
C SER A 22 8.87 -10.90 -3.72
N GLN A 23 8.59 -12.09 -3.19
CA GLN A 23 8.09 -13.24 -3.97
C GLN A 23 6.71 -12.96 -4.57
N ALA A 24 5.80 -12.37 -3.78
CA ALA A 24 4.47 -11.98 -4.25
C ALA A 24 4.57 -10.98 -5.42
N ILE A 25 5.40 -9.94 -5.29
CA ILE A 25 5.66 -8.97 -6.36
C ILE A 25 6.23 -9.67 -7.58
N ALA A 26 7.25 -10.52 -7.43
CA ALA A 26 7.89 -11.22 -8.56
C ALA A 26 6.89 -12.09 -9.35
N GLY A 27 5.96 -12.77 -8.67
CA GLY A 27 4.99 -13.67 -9.28
C GLY A 27 3.80 -13.00 -9.99
N ALA A 28 3.55 -11.71 -9.80
CA ALA A 28 2.37 -11.06 -10.36
C ALA A 28 2.55 -10.58 -11.81
N SER A 29 1.48 -10.61 -12.61
CA SER A 29 1.53 -10.05 -13.98
C SER A 29 1.32 -8.53 -14.03
N LYS A 30 0.67 -7.96 -13.01
CA LYS A 30 0.39 -6.53 -12.88
C LYS A 30 0.54 -6.09 -11.42
N ARG A 31 1.36 -5.08 -11.18
CA ARG A 31 1.50 -4.43 -9.87
C ARG A 31 1.19 -2.96 -10.04
N ILE A 32 0.31 -2.45 -9.19
CA ILE A 32 0.00 -1.03 -9.14
C ILE A 32 0.12 -0.54 -7.71
N THR A 33 0.38 0.73 -7.52
CA THR A 33 0.19 1.44 -6.24
C THR A 33 -0.53 2.76 -6.50
N SER A 34 -0.66 3.62 -5.50
CA SER A 34 -1.23 4.97 -5.66
C SER A 34 -0.31 6.04 -5.08
N PRO A 35 -0.45 7.31 -5.48
CA PRO A 35 0.30 8.42 -4.86
C PRO A 35 0.15 8.50 -3.34
N VAL A 36 -0.99 8.06 -2.79
CA VAL A 36 -1.21 8.03 -1.34
C VAL A 36 -0.34 6.96 -0.67
N ALA A 37 -0.29 5.76 -1.24
CA ALA A 37 0.54 4.68 -0.72
C ALA A 37 2.04 5.01 -0.84
N VAL A 38 2.46 5.68 -1.91
CA VAL A 38 3.83 6.18 -2.06
C VAL A 38 4.17 7.21 -0.99
N LEU A 39 3.29 8.20 -0.76
CA LEU A 39 3.47 9.18 0.30
C LEU A 39 3.58 8.49 1.68
N GLU A 40 2.67 7.56 1.97
CA GLU A 40 2.68 6.83 3.24
C GLU A 40 3.94 5.98 3.41
N ALA A 41 4.41 5.32 2.34
CA ALA A 41 5.65 4.56 2.37
C ALA A 41 6.87 5.46 2.66
N VAL A 42 6.98 6.60 1.95
CA VAL A 42 8.08 7.55 2.16
C VAL A 42 8.06 8.11 3.59
N LEU A 43 6.90 8.51 4.10
CA LEU A 43 6.76 8.98 5.48
C LEU A 43 7.09 7.87 6.50
N GLY A 44 6.70 6.64 6.21
CA GLY A 44 6.99 5.47 7.05
C GLY A 44 8.48 5.14 7.11
N LEU A 45 9.19 5.25 5.97
CA LEU A 45 10.64 5.05 5.84
C LEU A 45 11.45 6.18 6.47
N ALA A 46 10.93 7.41 6.45
CA ALA A 46 11.58 8.60 7.04
C ALA A 46 11.67 8.56 8.57
N ARG A 47 10.97 7.63 9.23
CA ARG A 47 10.99 7.52 10.68
C ARG A 47 12.39 7.17 11.20
N PRO A 48 12.78 7.65 12.41
CA PRO A 48 14.11 7.40 12.98
C PRO A 48 14.45 5.92 13.20
N ASP A 49 13.45 5.07 13.43
CA ASP A 49 13.58 3.63 13.61
C ASP A 49 13.65 2.85 12.27
N LYS A 50 13.55 3.56 11.15
CA LYS A 50 13.72 3.04 9.78
C LYS A 50 14.99 3.61 9.17
N PHE A 51 14.88 4.42 8.11
CA PHE A 51 16.04 4.98 7.44
C PHE A 51 16.51 6.27 8.13
N GLY A 52 15.61 6.98 8.83
CA GLY A 52 15.92 8.24 9.50
C GLY A 52 16.38 9.35 8.54
N LEU A 53 15.99 9.26 7.26
CA LEU A 53 16.33 10.22 6.21
C LEU A 53 15.17 11.20 5.97
N SER A 54 15.47 12.34 5.33
CA SER A 54 14.44 13.29 4.92
C SER A 54 13.56 12.70 3.81
N VAL A 55 12.33 13.23 3.70
CA VAL A 55 11.39 12.87 2.62
C VAL A 55 12.03 13.11 1.24
N GLU A 56 12.72 14.23 1.06
CA GLU A 56 13.43 14.59 -0.19
C GLU A 56 14.52 13.58 -0.56
N ALA A 57 15.24 13.03 0.43
CA ALA A 57 16.26 12.01 0.18
C ALA A 57 15.67 10.62 -0.12
N LEU A 58 14.48 10.31 0.41
CA LEU A 58 13.81 9.03 0.22
C LEU A 58 12.97 8.95 -1.05
N GLU A 59 12.43 10.07 -1.52
CA GLU A 59 11.63 10.12 -2.75
C GLU A 59 12.31 9.41 -3.94
N PRO A 60 13.54 9.76 -4.35
CA PRO A 60 14.18 9.11 -5.50
C PRO A 60 14.41 7.60 -5.28
N LEU A 61 14.73 7.18 -4.06
CA LEU A 61 14.95 5.77 -3.73
C LEU A 61 13.65 4.95 -3.87
N VAL A 62 12.53 5.49 -3.40
CA VAL A 62 11.23 4.83 -3.52
C VAL A 62 10.79 4.81 -4.98
N MET A 63 10.99 5.90 -5.73
CA MET A 63 10.63 5.95 -7.15
C MET A 63 11.44 4.95 -7.99
N GLU A 64 12.76 4.87 -7.78
CA GLU A 64 13.64 3.89 -8.44
C GLU A 64 13.21 2.45 -8.09
N PHE A 65 12.94 2.17 -6.82
CA PHE A 65 12.43 0.87 -6.39
C PHE A 65 11.12 0.47 -7.10
N LEU A 66 10.16 1.40 -7.24
CA LEU A 66 8.90 1.13 -7.92
C LEU A 66 9.12 0.82 -9.41
N ASP A 67 10.00 1.58 -10.07
CA ASP A 67 10.36 1.39 -11.48
C ASP A 67 11.05 0.04 -11.70
N GLU A 68 12.07 -0.30 -10.91
CA GLU A 68 12.80 -1.58 -11.00
C GLU A 68 11.89 -2.80 -10.79
N ARG A 69 10.87 -2.67 -9.94
CA ARG A 69 9.89 -3.74 -9.67
C ARG A 69 8.69 -3.72 -10.61
N GLY A 70 8.62 -2.76 -11.54
CA GLY A 70 7.49 -2.59 -12.46
C GLY A 70 6.17 -2.37 -11.72
N ILE A 71 6.20 -1.60 -10.63
CA ILE A 71 5.03 -1.22 -9.84
C ILE A 71 4.55 0.13 -10.36
N GLU A 72 3.45 0.12 -11.12
CA GLU A 72 2.92 1.34 -11.74
C GLU A 72 2.15 2.19 -10.71
N ILE A 73 2.50 3.47 -10.59
CA ILE A 73 1.69 4.43 -9.82
C ILE A 73 0.44 4.76 -10.64
N ARG A 74 -0.74 4.39 -10.13
CA ARG A 74 -2.03 4.69 -10.75
C ARG A 74 -2.70 5.87 -10.06
N ASP A 75 -3.47 6.63 -10.83
CA ASP A 75 -4.34 7.68 -10.30
C ASP A 75 -5.24 7.15 -9.18
N LEU A 76 -5.70 8.05 -8.31
CA LEU A 76 -6.84 7.69 -7.48
C LEU A 76 -8.07 7.47 -8.37
N PRO A 77 -9.03 6.64 -7.92
CA PRO A 77 -10.34 6.58 -8.56
C PRO A 77 -10.92 7.99 -8.70
N PRO A 78 -11.79 8.24 -9.71
CA PRO A 78 -12.45 9.54 -9.86
C PRO A 78 -13.04 10.00 -8.53
N ALA A 79 -12.89 11.28 -8.19
CA ALA A 79 -13.12 11.80 -6.84
C ALA A 79 -14.37 11.23 -6.15
N LYS A 80 -15.53 11.26 -6.83
CA LYS A 80 -16.79 10.71 -6.30
C LYS A 80 -16.71 9.21 -5.98
N ARG A 81 -16.07 8.40 -6.84
CA ARG A 81 -15.86 6.96 -6.61
C ARG A 81 -14.91 6.71 -5.46
N ALA A 82 -13.79 7.44 -5.40
CA ALA A 82 -12.85 7.34 -4.28
C ALA A 82 -13.55 7.66 -2.95
N THR A 83 -14.30 8.76 -2.89
CA THR A 83 -15.08 9.16 -1.71
C THR A 83 -16.08 8.09 -1.30
N THR A 84 -16.90 7.57 -2.21
CA THR A 84 -17.89 6.55 -1.89
C THR A 84 -17.24 5.27 -1.35
N LEU A 85 -16.18 4.79 -1.99
CA LEU A 85 -15.52 3.54 -1.60
C LEU A 85 -14.76 3.68 -0.28
N ALA A 86 -14.05 4.79 -0.08
CA ALA A 86 -13.32 5.03 1.17
C ALA A 86 -14.27 5.21 2.36
N LEU A 87 -15.39 5.92 2.20
CA LEU A 87 -16.41 6.02 3.25
C LEU A 87 -17.08 4.69 3.56
N ALA A 88 -17.35 3.86 2.54
CA ALA A 88 -17.88 2.52 2.74
C ALA A 88 -16.89 1.62 3.51
N ALA A 89 -15.60 1.70 3.18
CA ALA A 89 -14.54 1.01 3.91
C ALA A 89 -14.46 1.51 5.36
N ALA A 90 -14.50 2.83 5.56
CA ALA A 90 -14.45 3.44 6.88
C ALA A 90 -15.66 3.03 7.76
N HIS A 91 -16.84 2.92 7.16
CA HIS A 91 -18.03 2.50 7.89
C HIS A 91 -18.00 1.01 8.28
N ARG A 92 -17.50 0.14 7.39
CA ARG A 92 -17.56 -1.31 7.57
C ARG A 92 -16.37 -1.88 8.33
N TRP A 93 -15.17 -1.36 8.07
CA TRP A 93 -13.91 -2.03 8.38
C TRP A 93 -12.95 -1.22 9.25
N ARG A 94 -13.27 0.04 9.54
CA ARG A 94 -12.48 0.88 10.45
C ARG A 94 -12.77 0.46 11.88
N SER A 95 -11.76 0.07 12.65
CA SER A 95 -11.96 -0.37 14.04
C SER A 95 -10.68 -0.30 14.86
N GLY A 96 -10.54 0.74 15.68
CA GLY A 96 -9.45 0.85 16.66
C GLY A 96 -8.08 0.46 16.11
N ARG A 97 -7.39 -0.45 16.81
CA ARG A 97 -6.06 -0.97 16.44
C ARG A 97 -6.08 -2.06 15.36
N HIS A 98 -7.23 -2.69 15.09
CA HIS A 98 -7.30 -3.93 14.30
C HIS A 98 -8.11 -3.80 13.01
N GLY A 99 -8.57 -2.59 12.68
CA GLY A 99 -9.28 -2.29 11.45
C GLY A 99 -8.57 -1.19 10.68
N LEU A 100 -9.09 -0.91 9.48
CA LEU A 100 -8.45 0.01 8.54
C LEU A 100 -8.19 1.39 9.16
N ASN A 101 -7.02 1.95 8.89
CA ASN A 101 -6.71 3.34 9.21
C ASN A 101 -7.21 4.30 8.12
N LEU A 102 -6.86 5.60 8.17
CA LEU A 102 -7.29 6.59 7.16
C LEU A 102 -6.70 6.33 5.78
N GLY A 103 -5.40 6.08 5.69
CA GLY A 103 -4.71 5.68 4.46
C GLY A 103 -5.26 4.37 3.92
N ASP A 104 -5.45 3.37 4.78
CA ASP A 104 -5.97 2.06 4.38
C ASP A 104 -7.37 2.13 3.75
N CYS A 105 -8.21 3.08 4.16
CA CYS A 105 -9.52 3.30 3.51
C CYS A 105 -9.35 3.77 2.06
N LEU A 106 -8.33 4.58 1.77
CA LEU A 106 -7.99 5.03 0.42
C LEU A 106 -7.31 3.92 -0.39
N HIS A 107 -6.45 3.11 0.23
CA HIS A 107 -5.83 1.94 -0.40
C HIS A 107 -6.89 0.90 -0.75
N TYR A 108 -7.81 0.62 0.17
CA TYR A 108 -8.99 -0.20 -0.08
C TYR A 108 -9.78 0.34 -1.27
N ALA A 109 -10.05 1.65 -1.32
CA ALA A 109 -10.79 2.25 -2.42
C ALA A 109 -10.10 2.06 -3.77
N CYS A 110 -8.77 2.20 -3.82
CA CYS A 110 -7.97 1.95 -5.01
C CYS A 110 -8.05 0.49 -5.44
N ALA A 111 -7.75 -0.46 -4.53
CA ALA A 111 -7.79 -1.89 -4.82
C ALA A 111 -9.18 -2.33 -5.30
N LYS A 112 -10.25 -1.88 -4.62
CA LYS A 112 -11.63 -2.18 -4.98
C LYS A 112 -12.02 -1.61 -6.35
N TYR A 113 -11.62 -0.36 -6.64
CA TYR A 113 -11.92 0.29 -7.91
C TYR A 113 -11.21 -0.36 -9.09
N TYR A 114 -9.91 -0.63 -8.94
CA TYR A 114 -9.10 -1.29 -9.97
C TYR A 114 -9.32 -2.80 -10.07
N ARG A 115 -10.12 -3.37 -9.15
CA ARG A 115 -10.47 -4.80 -9.10
C ARG A 115 -9.22 -5.69 -9.06
N VAL A 116 -8.30 -5.32 -8.18
CA VAL A 116 -7.06 -6.06 -7.96
C VAL A 116 -6.98 -6.52 -6.50
N PRO A 117 -6.34 -7.67 -6.24
CA PRO A 117 -6.05 -8.09 -4.86
C PRO A 117 -5.06 -7.11 -4.23
N ILE A 118 -5.04 -7.02 -2.90
CA ILE A 118 -4.12 -6.15 -2.15
C ILE A 118 -2.98 -6.96 -1.53
N LEU A 119 -1.75 -6.50 -1.70
CA LEU A 119 -0.57 -7.02 -1.00
C LEU A 119 -0.23 -6.07 0.14
N ALA A 120 -0.43 -6.54 1.37
CA ALA A 120 -0.12 -5.84 2.61
C ALA A 120 0.63 -6.80 3.56
N THR A 121 1.34 -6.25 4.54
CA THR A 121 1.96 -7.03 5.63
C THR A 121 1.06 -7.15 6.84
N ALA A 122 0.17 -6.19 7.04
CA ALA A 122 -0.71 -6.14 8.17
C ALA A 122 -2.09 -6.79 7.87
N ASP A 123 -2.70 -7.35 8.92
CA ASP A 123 -3.89 -8.21 8.83
C ASP A 123 -5.20 -7.43 8.64
N GLU A 124 -5.18 -6.09 8.67
CA GLU A 124 -6.43 -5.30 8.65
C GLU A 124 -7.24 -5.55 7.37
N PHE A 125 -6.57 -5.77 6.23
CA PHE A 125 -7.24 -6.06 4.97
C PHE A 125 -7.86 -7.47 4.91
N ARG A 126 -7.38 -8.44 5.71
CA ARG A 126 -7.93 -9.80 5.76
C ARG A 126 -9.35 -9.85 6.32
N GLN A 127 -9.73 -8.83 7.09
CA GLN A 127 -11.09 -8.69 7.64
C GLN A 127 -12.06 -8.04 6.65
N THR A 128 -11.57 -7.59 5.49
CA THR A 128 -12.36 -6.90 4.48
C THR A 128 -12.90 -7.86 3.42
N ASP A 129 -13.67 -7.32 2.48
CA ASP A 129 -14.14 -8.00 1.28
C ASP A 129 -13.22 -7.80 0.06
N LEU A 130 -11.93 -7.57 0.29
CA LEU A 130 -10.87 -7.63 -0.73
C LEU A 130 -10.17 -8.98 -0.69
N GLU A 131 -9.71 -9.42 -1.86
CA GLU A 131 -8.75 -10.53 -1.94
C GLU A 131 -7.38 -10.03 -1.47
N THR A 132 -6.79 -10.69 -0.49
CA THR A 132 -5.43 -10.40 0.00
C THR A 132 -4.43 -11.35 -0.64
N VAL A 133 -3.32 -10.82 -1.13
CA VAL A 133 -2.19 -11.62 -1.61
C VAL A 133 -1.46 -12.20 -0.39
N PRO A 134 -1.26 -13.53 -0.32
CA PRO A 134 -0.60 -14.19 0.80
C PRO A 134 0.87 -13.80 0.91
#